data_AF-A0A7G6Y6K2-F1
#
_entry.id   AF-A0A7G6Y6K2-F1
#
_cell.length_a   1.000
_cell.length_b   1.000
_cell.length_c   1.000
_cell.angle_alpha   90.00
_cell.angle_beta   90.00
_cell.angle_gamma   90.00
#
_symmetry.space_group_name_H-M   'P 1'
#
loop_
_entity.id
_entity.type
_entity.pdbx_description
1 polymer ?
#
loop_
_entity_poly.entity_id
_entity_poly.type
_entity_poly.pdbx_seq_one_letter_code
_entity_poly.pdbx_strand_id
1 'polypeptide(L)'
;MDTLTPQELRDSFVNCSRADAADLPLPPGMHEVDWARREYLGWRDPRLPQRGYVVVPTVSGPVGIVLRASEASMRSHAPTMCGWCQDVHVTRDVYFWSARRAGEAGRKGDTVGALVCASFECTENVRRTPPPMFVGFDSERVVEEQIAGLGERVRRFAQAVVGVRP
;
A
#
# COMPACT_ATOMS: atom_id res chain seq x y z
N MET A 1 -11.60 -11.21 4.74
CA MET A 1 -11.56 -10.45 6.00
C MET A 1 -12.82 -9.64 6.05
N ASP A 2 -13.41 -9.49 7.23
CA ASP A 2 -14.63 -8.70 7.43
C ASP A 2 -14.33 -7.20 7.45
N THR A 3 -15.38 -6.39 7.39
CA THR A 3 -15.28 -4.94 7.49
C THR A 3 -14.68 -4.53 8.84
N LEU A 4 -13.57 -3.79 8.81
CA LEU A 4 -12.94 -3.24 10.01
C LEU A 4 -13.75 -2.06 10.55
N THR A 5 -13.89 -1.99 11.88
CA THR A 5 -14.32 -0.79 12.60
C THR A 5 -13.21 0.27 12.63
N PRO A 6 -13.54 1.56 12.83
CA PRO A 6 -12.54 2.62 13.02
C PRO A 6 -11.50 2.30 14.09
N GLN A 7 -11.91 1.63 15.17
CA GLN A 7 -11.02 1.28 16.26
C GLN A 7 -10.05 0.16 15.84
N GLU A 8 -10.55 -0.92 15.23
CA GLU A 8 -9.69 -2.01 14.72
C GLU A 8 -8.70 -1.53 13.68
N LEU A 9 -9.10 -0.60 12.80
CA LEU A 9 -8.20 0.00 11.83
C LEU A 9 -7.07 0.77 12.53
N ARG A 10 -7.37 1.56 13.55
CA ARG A 10 -6.34 2.31 14.30
C ARG A 10 -5.43 1.38 15.10
N ASP A 11 -6.00 0.35 15.73
CA ASP A 11 -5.24 -0.63 16.51
C ASP A 11 -4.33 -1.49 15.63
N SER A 12 -4.57 -1.55 14.32
CA SER A 12 -3.69 -2.24 13.37
C SER A 12 -2.33 -1.55 13.15
N PHE A 13 -2.17 -0.27 13.51
CA PHE A 13 -0.96 0.49 13.19
C PHE A 13 0.25 0.09 14.03
N VAL A 14 1.32 -0.36 13.35
CA VAL A 14 2.49 -0.96 14.04
C VAL A 14 3.71 -0.05 14.16
N ASN A 15 3.78 1.04 13.39
CA ASN A 15 4.97 1.89 13.27
C ASN A 15 4.76 3.36 13.69
N CYS A 16 3.72 3.62 14.48
CA CYS A 16 3.48 4.90 15.15
C CYS A 16 3.06 4.66 16.61
N SER A 17 2.97 5.74 17.40
CA SER A 17 2.46 5.61 18.77
C SER A 17 0.94 5.40 18.77
N ARG A 18 0.39 4.88 19.88
CA ARG A 18 -1.08 4.76 20.05
C ARG A 18 -1.79 6.11 19.97
N ALA A 19 -1.13 7.18 20.42
CA ALA A 19 -1.68 8.54 20.33
C ALA A 19 -1.72 9.03 18.87
N ASP A 20 -0.65 8.80 18.11
CA ASP A 20 -0.62 9.12 16.67
C ASP A 20 -1.67 8.30 15.90
N ALA A 21 -1.83 7.03 16.26
CA ALA A 21 -2.84 6.15 15.68
C ALA A 21 -4.27 6.60 16.03
N ALA A 22 -4.50 7.23 17.19
CA ALA A 22 -5.80 7.76 17.54
C ALA A 22 -6.18 8.99 16.69
N ASP A 23 -5.20 9.84 16.36
CA ASP A 23 -5.40 11.12 15.64
C ASP A 23 -5.31 10.99 14.10
N LEU A 24 -5.04 9.80 13.57
CA LEU A 24 -5.02 9.61 12.12
C LEU A 24 -6.41 9.87 11.50
N PRO A 25 -6.46 10.52 10.33
CA PRO A 25 -7.70 10.68 9.59
C PRO A 25 -8.10 9.31 9.00
N LEU A 26 -9.35 8.92 9.20
CA LEU A 26 -9.90 7.70 8.62
C LEU A 26 -10.01 7.84 7.10
N PRO A 27 -9.90 6.73 6.34
CA PRO A 27 -10.08 6.77 4.90
C PRO A 27 -11.52 7.17 4.54
N PRO A 28 -11.73 8.00 3.51
CA PRO A 28 -13.07 8.27 2.98
C PRO A 28 -13.77 6.96 2.59
N GLY A 29 -15.05 6.83 2.93
CA GLY A 29 -15.83 5.62 2.58
C GLY A 29 -15.33 4.34 3.26
N MET A 30 -14.64 4.42 4.41
CA MET A 30 -14.09 3.26 5.13
C MET A 30 -15.09 2.09 5.29
N HIS A 31 -16.37 2.41 5.52
CA HIS A 31 -17.44 1.43 5.73
C HIS A 31 -17.91 0.75 4.42
N GLU A 32 -17.53 1.29 3.27
CA GLU A 32 -17.87 0.78 1.93
C GLU A 32 -16.76 -0.11 1.36
N VAL A 33 -15.64 -0.27 2.09
CA VAL A 33 -14.49 -1.06 1.63
C VAL A 33 -14.83 -2.56 1.62
N ASP A 34 -14.95 -3.12 0.42
CA ASP A 34 -15.03 -4.57 0.23
C ASP A 34 -13.64 -5.22 0.36
N TRP A 35 -13.32 -5.68 1.57
CA TRP A 35 -12.04 -6.34 1.88
C TRP A 35 -11.84 -7.68 1.17
N ALA A 36 -12.89 -8.33 0.64
CA ALA A 36 -12.73 -9.54 -0.15
C ALA A 36 -12.08 -9.27 -1.51
N ARG A 37 -12.16 -8.02 -1.99
CA ARG A 37 -11.64 -7.59 -3.29
C ARG A 37 -10.45 -6.64 -3.17
N ARG A 38 -9.78 -6.56 -2.02
CA ARG A 38 -8.68 -5.62 -1.77
C ARG A 38 -7.42 -6.32 -1.28
N GLU A 39 -6.31 -6.02 -1.92
CA GLU A 39 -4.98 -6.47 -1.50
C GLU A 39 -4.46 -5.64 -0.31
N TYR A 40 -4.91 -4.39 -0.24
CA TYR A 40 -4.71 -3.45 0.87
C TYR A 40 -5.66 -2.26 0.71
N LEU A 41 -5.78 -1.45 1.76
CA LEU A 41 -6.43 -0.14 1.75
C LEU A 41 -5.37 0.95 1.93
N GLY A 42 -5.30 1.94 1.04
CA GLY A 42 -4.33 3.02 1.11
C GLY A 42 -4.96 4.39 0.92
N TRP A 43 -4.51 5.40 1.68
CA TRP A 43 -4.97 6.78 1.55
C TRP A 43 -3.89 7.77 1.99
N ARG A 44 -4.01 9.03 1.54
CA ARG A 44 -3.14 10.13 1.98
C ARG A 44 -3.77 10.88 3.14
N ASP A 45 -2.94 11.50 3.96
CA ASP A 45 -3.40 12.46 4.94
C ASP A 45 -3.84 13.76 4.23
N PRO A 46 -5.09 14.21 4.39
CA PRO A 46 -5.58 15.46 3.77
C PRO A 46 -4.89 16.70 4.33
N ARG A 47 -4.32 16.63 5.54
CA ARG A 47 -3.63 17.73 6.23
C ARG A 47 -2.13 17.74 5.91
N LEU A 48 -1.56 16.57 5.60
CA LEU A 48 -0.12 16.37 5.42
C LEU A 48 0.14 15.58 4.13
N PRO A 49 0.29 16.24 2.97
CA PRO A 49 0.43 15.55 1.69
C PRO A 49 1.55 14.50 1.68
N GLN A 50 2.66 14.75 2.38
CA GLN A 50 3.79 13.81 2.46
C GLN A 50 3.54 12.60 3.37
N ARG A 51 2.37 12.49 4.02
CA ARG A 51 1.99 11.35 4.86
C ARG A 51 0.92 10.51 4.16
N GLY A 52 1.14 9.21 4.19
CA GLY A 52 0.21 8.21 3.68
C GLY A 52 0.00 7.12 4.71
N TYR A 53 -1.06 6.36 4.52
CA TYR A 53 -1.45 5.27 5.40
C TYR A 53 -1.82 4.09 4.54
N VAL A 54 -1.40 2.89 4.95
CA VAL A 54 -1.85 1.64 4.34
C VAL A 54 -2.23 0.64 5.40
N VAL A 55 -3.27 -0.13 5.13
CA VAL A 55 -3.70 -1.27 5.96
C VAL A 55 -3.67 -2.51 5.08
N VAL A 56 -2.84 -3.47 5.46
CA VAL A 56 -2.57 -4.69 4.70
C VAL A 56 -3.19 -5.88 5.43
N PRO A 57 -4.12 -6.62 4.82
CA PRO A 57 -4.58 -7.90 5.35
C PRO A 57 -3.41 -8.89 5.39
N THR A 58 -3.18 -9.50 6.55
CA THR A 58 -2.19 -10.58 6.72
C THR A 58 -2.82 -11.78 7.42
N VAL A 59 -2.11 -12.92 7.41
CA VAL A 59 -2.54 -14.12 8.13
C VAL A 59 -2.68 -13.92 9.64
N SER A 60 -1.95 -12.95 10.21
CA SER A 60 -2.00 -12.59 11.64
C SER A 60 -2.97 -11.45 11.96
N GLY A 61 -3.74 -10.99 10.97
CA GLY A 61 -4.63 -9.82 11.08
C GLY A 61 -4.16 -8.62 10.24
N PRO A 62 -4.92 -7.52 10.24
CA PRO A 62 -4.54 -6.32 9.50
C PRO A 62 -3.27 -5.68 10.08
N VAL A 63 -2.40 -5.19 9.21
CA VAL A 63 -1.20 -4.42 9.57
C VAL A 63 -1.32 -3.02 8.98
N GLY A 64 -1.52 -2.04 9.85
CA GLY A 64 -1.54 -0.62 9.55
C GLY A 64 -0.12 -0.04 9.55
N ILE A 65 0.19 0.79 8.57
CA ILE A 65 1.52 1.36 8.37
C ILE A 65 1.37 2.84 8.00
N VAL A 66 2.03 3.70 8.76
CA VAL A 66 2.24 5.10 8.39
C VAL A 66 3.44 5.19 7.45
N LEU A 67 3.26 5.88 6.34
CA LEU A 67 4.25 6.09 5.28
C LEU A 67 4.57 7.59 5.14
N ARG A 68 5.82 7.88 4.75
CA ARG A 68 6.26 9.21 4.35
C ARG A 68 6.77 9.19 2.91
N ALA A 69 6.21 10.05 2.07
CA ALA A 69 6.67 10.25 0.70
C ALA A 69 7.92 11.15 0.65
N SER A 70 8.72 10.97 -0.41
CA SER A 70 9.79 11.89 -0.80
C SER A 70 9.25 13.27 -1.19
N GLU A 71 10.07 14.32 -1.02
CA GLU A 71 9.63 15.69 -1.31
C GLU A 71 9.20 15.89 -2.77
N ALA A 72 10.00 15.36 -3.70
CA ALA A 72 9.67 15.32 -5.11
C ALA A 72 9.09 13.95 -5.48
N SER A 73 8.13 13.95 -6.40
CA SER A 73 7.80 12.74 -7.16
C SER A 73 8.89 12.48 -8.19
N MET A 74 9.07 11.23 -8.59
CA MET A 74 10.05 10.87 -9.63
C MET A 74 9.54 11.17 -11.05
N ARG A 75 8.58 12.09 -11.22
CA ARG A 75 8.04 12.46 -12.54
C ARG A 75 9.00 13.28 -13.40
N SER A 76 10.08 13.85 -12.85
CA SER A 76 10.81 14.88 -13.57
C SER A 76 11.61 14.39 -14.79
N HIS A 77 12.05 13.12 -14.90
CA HIS A 77 12.88 12.72 -16.06
C HIS A 77 12.75 11.28 -16.61
N ALA A 78 11.99 10.37 -16.00
CA ALA A 78 11.83 9.00 -16.53
C ALA A 78 10.53 8.30 -16.06
N PRO A 79 9.89 7.45 -16.91
CA PRO A 79 8.84 6.54 -16.45
C PRO A 79 9.38 5.67 -15.32
N THR A 80 8.86 5.88 -14.10
CA THR A 80 9.27 5.11 -12.93
C THR A 80 8.25 4.03 -12.64
N MET A 81 8.69 2.78 -12.63
CA MET A 81 7.81 1.65 -12.31
C MET A 81 7.49 1.63 -10.81
N CYS A 82 6.21 1.48 -10.48
CA CYS A 82 5.77 1.21 -9.12
C CYS A 82 6.15 -0.22 -8.72
N GLY A 83 6.84 -0.39 -7.59
CA GLY A 83 7.22 -1.69 -7.04
C GLY A 83 6.05 -2.52 -6.51
N TRP A 84 4.83 -1.97 -6.40
CA TRP A 84 3.64 -2.68 -5.94
C TRP A 84 2.75 -3.17 -7.08
N CYS A 85 2.20 -2.30 -7.92
CA CYS A 85 1.38 -2.77 -9.04
C CYS A 85 2.20 -3.23 -10.25
N GLN A 86 3.45 -2.76 -10.41
CA GLN A 86 4.31 -3.05 -11.56
C GLN A 86 3.64 -2.80 -12.93
N ASP A 87 2.58 -1.99 -12.96
CA ASP A 87 1.94 -1.58 -14.20
C ASP A 87 2.86 -0.59 -14.95
N VAL A 88 3.13 -0.87 -16.22
CA VAL A 88 3.99 -0.07 -17.10
C VAL A 88 3.20 0.76 -18.11
N HIS A 89 1.87 0.65 -18.13
CA HIS A 89 1.01 1.28 -19.13
C HIS A 89 0.44 2.62 -18.66
N VAL A 90 0.30 2.83 -17.35
CA VAL A 90 -0.35 4.02 -16.80
C VAL A 90 0.69 5.07 -16.36
N THR A 91 0.67 6.23 -17.00
CA THR A 91 1.42 7.40 -16.54
C THR A 91 0.83 7.91 -15.23
N ARG A 92 1.62 7.89 -14.15
CA ARG A 92 1.21 8.35 -12.81
C ARG A 92 2.41 8.87 -12.02
N ASP A 93 2.13 9.68 -10.99
CA ASP A 93 3.16 9.98 -10.01
C ASP A 93 3.53 8.71 -9.24
N VAL A 94 4.83 8.45 -9.15
CA VAL A 94 5.39 7.47 -8.25
C VAL A 94 6.30 8.22 -7.29
N TYR A 95 6.12 7.97 -6.00
CA TYR A 95 6.94 8.52 -4.93
C TYR A 95 7.76 7.40 -4.30
N PHE A 96 8.92 7.74 -3.77
CA PHE A 96 9.58 6.87 -2.81
C PHE A 96 8.85 7.03 -1.48
N TRP A 97 8.12 5.99 -1.08
CA TRP A 97 7.45 5.93 0.20
C TRP A 97 8.31 5.15 1.17
N SER A 98 8.58 5.75 2.33
CA SER A 98 9.35 5.17 3.42
C SER A 98 8.46 4.92 4.63
N ALA A 99 8.71 3.83 5.35
CA ALA A 99 8.10 3.52 6.63
C ALA A 99 9.22 3.21 7.63
N ARG A 100 9.12 3.77 8.84
CA ARG A 100 9.92 3.25 9.96
C ARG A 100 9.50 1.81 10.21
N ARG A 101 10.47 0.94 10.52
CA ARG A 101 10.17 -0.40 11.03
C ARG A 101 9.38 -0.32 12.34
N ALA A 102 8.65 -1.36 12.67
CA ALA A 102 7.99 -1.47 13.96
C ALA A 102 9.02 -1.63 15.09
N GLY A 103 8.61 -1.27 16.32
CA GLY A 103 9.38 -1.54 17.53
C GLY A 103 10.73 -0.81 17.62
N GLU A 104 11.72 -1.48 18.20
CA GLU A 104 13.02 -0.89 18.54
C GLU A 104 13.84 -0.48 17.30
N ALA A 105 13.78 -1.27 16.23
CA ALA A 105 14.48 -0.95 14.99
C ALA A 105 14.04 0.41 14.44
N GLY A 106 12.72 0.66 14.39
CA GLY A 106 12.18 1.95 13.96
C GLY A 106 12.51 3.10 14.91
N ARG A 107 12.53 2.86 16.23
CA ARG A 107 12.97 3.88 17.21
C ARG A 107 14.43 4.29 17.02
N LYS A 108 15.28 3.37 16.55
CA LYS A 108 16.68 3.63 16.16
C LYS A 108 16.83 4.24 14.76
N GLY A 109 15.73 4.47 14.04
CA GLY A 109 15.72 5.11 12.73
C GLY A 109 15.77 4.14 11.53
N ASP A 110 15.66 2.83 11.74
CA ASP A 110 15.56 1.86 10.63
C ASP A 110 14.27 2.08 9.84
N THR A 111 14.40 2.18 8.52
CA THR A 111 13.30 2.39 7.60
C THR A 111 13.38 1.41 6.44
N VAL A 112 12.20 1.04 5.93
CA VAL A 112 12.05 0.31 4.68
C VAL A 112 11.28 1.20 3.71
N GLY A 113 11.57 1.10 2.42
CA GLY A 113 10.91 1.93 1.42
C GLY A 113 10.65 1.22 0.11
N ALA A 114 9.71 1.76 -0.65
CA ALA A 114 9.34 1.26 -1.97
C ALA A 114 8.88 2.42 -2.86
N LEU A 115 9.04 2.26 -4.17
CA LEU A 115 8.45 3.16 -5.16
C LEU A 115 6.96 2.79 -5.31
N VAL A 116 6.05 3.66 -4.89
CA VAL A 116 4.60 3.38 -4.89
C VAL A 116 3.83 4.52 -5.54
N CYS A 117 2.71 4.19 -6.18
CA CYS A 117 1.80 5.18 -6.76
C CYS A 117 1.40 6.24 -5.73
N ALA A 118 1.30 7.49 -6.17
CA ALA A 118 1.12 8.65 -5.29
C ALA A 118 -0.13 8.62 -4.43
N SER A 119 -1.22 8.02 -4.93
CA SER A 119 -2.49 7.93 -4.20
C SER A 119 -2.88 6.48 -3.97
N PHE A 120 -1.90 5.58 -3.99
CA PHE A 120 -2.09 4.16 -3.75
C PHE A 120 -3.08 3.47 -4.71
N GLU A 121 -3.14 3.92 -5.96
CA GLU A 121 -4.03 3.42 -7.02
C GLU A 121 -3.66 2.01 -7.52
N CYS A 122 -2.77 1.30 -6.81
CA CYS A 122 -2.22 0.02 -7.27
C CYS A 122 -3.31 -1.03 -7.42
N THR A 123 -4.28 -1.04 -6.52
CA THR A 123 -5.40 -1.98 -6.50
C THR A 123 -6.29 -1.84 -7.74
N GLU A 124 -6.53 -0.60 -8.18
CA GLU A 124 -7.23 -0.29 -9.42
C GLU A 124 -6.39 -0.66 -10.64
N ASN A 125 -5.09 -0.37 -10.61
CA ASN A 125 -4.20 -0.61 -11.75
C ASN A 125 -4.07 -2.09 -12.10
N VAL A 126 -3.91 -2.97 -11.10
CA VAL A 126 -3.78 -4.42 -11.36
C VAL A 126 -5.07 -5.08 -11.89
N ARG A 127 -6.20 -4.37 -11.84
CA ARG A 127 -7.50 -4.81 -12.36
C ARG A 127 -7.77 -4.35 -13.79
N ARG A 128 -6.86 -3.61 -14.41
CA ARG A 128 -7.02 -3.18 -15.80
C ARG A 128 -6.80 -4.35 -16.73
N THR A 129 -7.81 -4.66 -17.53
CA THR A 129 -7.72 -5.67 -18.58
C THR A 129 -6.77 -5.19 -19.68
N PRO A 130 -5.62 -5.87 -19.91
CA PRO A 130 -4.75 -5.53 -21.02
C PRO A 130 -5.40 -5.87 -22.36
N PRO A 131 -5.08 -5.13 -23.44
CA PRO A 131 -5.54 -5.48 -24.78
C PRO A 131 -5.00 -6.86 -25.17
N PRO A 132 -5.75 -7.64 -25.96
CA PRO A 132 -5.27 -8.94 -26.42
C PRO A 132 -4.03 -8.77 -27.29
N MET A 133 -2.94 -9.42 -26.91
CA MET A 133 -1.66 -9.32 -27.60
C MET A 133 -1.58 -10.27 -28.82
N PHE A 134 -2.40 -11.33 -28.82
CA PHE A 134 -2.50 -12.34 -29.88
C PHE A 134 -3.82 -13.10 -29.77
N VAL A 135 -4.16 -13.89 -30.80
CA VAL A 135 -5.37 -14.74 -30.82
C VAL A 135 -5.28 -15.80 -29.73
N GLY A 136 -6.29 -15.87 -28.86
CA GLY A 136 -6.29 -16.78 -27.70
C GLY A 136 -5.57 -16.22 -26.46
N PHE A 137 -5.23 -14.92 -26.46
CA PHE A 137 -4.70 -14.27 -25.27
C PHE A 137 -5.75 -14.20 -24.16
N ASP A 138 -5.40 -14.73 -23.00
CA ASP A 138 -6.24 -14.77 -21.81
C ASP A 138 -5.96 -13.55 -20.93
N SER A 139 -6.66 -12.45 -21.19
CA SER A 139 -6.52 -11.21 -20.41
C SER A 139 -7.00 -11.36 -18.96
N GLU A 140 -7.94 -12.28 -18.69
CA GLU A 140 -8.50 -12.48 -17.34
C GLU A 140 -7.45 -13.11 -16.43
N ARG A 141 -6.77 -14.17 -16.89
CA ARG A 141 -5.66 -14.78 -16.14
C ARG A 141 -4.53 -13.78 -15.88
N VAL A 142 -4.23 -12.89 -16.82
CA VAL A 142 -3.23 -11.83 -16.60
C VAL A 142 -3.66 -10.90 -15.47
N VAL A 143 -4.93 -10.50 -15.42
CA VAL A 143 -5.46 -9.69 -14.31
C VAL A 143 -5.36 -10.44 -12.98
N GLU A 144 -5.72 -11.72 -12.95
CA GLU A 144 -5.59 -12.56 -11.73
C GLU A 144 -4.15 -12.62 -11.23
N GLU A 145 -3.17 -12.83 -12.12
CA GLU A 145 -1.75 -12.86 -11.78
C GLU A 145 -1.26 -11.50 -11.23
N GLN A 146 -1.72 -10.39 -11.81
CA GLN A 146 -1.35 -9.06 -11.37
C GLN A 146 -1.95 -8.75 -9.98
N ILE A 147 -3.20 -9.14 -9.73
CA ILE A 147 -3.87 -9.05 -8.43
C ILE A 147 -3.09 -9.86 -7.38
N ALA A 148 -2.79 -11.13 -7.66
CA ALA A 148 -2.05 -12.00 -6.76
C ALA A 148 -0.64 -11.44 -6.46
N GLY A 149 0.05 -10.97 -7.50
CA GLY A 149 1.37 -10.34 -7.39
C GLY A 149 1.35 -9.07 -6.53
N LEU A 150 0.33 -8.22 -6.66
CA LEU A 150 0.18 -7.05 -5.79
C LEU A 150 0.04 -7.47 -4.33
N GLY A 151 -0.85 -8.43 -4.05
CA GLY A 151 -1.05 -8.94 -2.70
C GLY A 151 0.23 -9.46 -2.07
N GLU A 152 1.04 -10.22 -2.83
CA GLU A 152 2.32 -10.74 -2.36
C GLU A 152 3.32 -9.62 -2.03
N ARG A 153 3.51 -8.67 -2.95
CA ARG A 153 4.48 -7.58 -2.76
C ARG A 153 4.11 -6.66 -1.60
N VAL A 154 2.83 -6.38 -1.40
CA VAL A 154 2.35 -5.55 -0.28
C VAL A 154 2.46 -6.29 1.04
N ARG A 155 2.13 -7.58 1.10
CA ARG A 155 2.34 -8.42 2.31
C ARG A 155 3.81 -8.53 2.68
N ARG A 156 4.71 -8.69 1.69
CA ARG A 156 6.16 -8.68 1.90
C ARG A 156 6.65 -7.34 2.46
N PHE A 157 6.11 -6.22 1.96
CA PHE A 157 6.44 -4.90 2.51
C PHE A 157 5.98 -4.77 3.97
N ALA A 158 4.75 -5.21 4.29
CA ALA A 158 4.25 -5.21 5.67
C ALA A 158 5.12 -6.08 6.60
N GLN A 159 5.53 -7.26 6.15
CA GLN A 159 6.47 -8.13 6.89
C GLN A 159 7.82 -7.44 7.11
N ALA A 160 8.34 -6.72 6.12
CA ALA A 160 9.60 -5.99 6.26
C ALA A 160 9.48 -4.85 7.30
N VAL A 161 8.32 -4.17 7.36
CA VAL A 161 8.03 -3.16 8.38
C VAL A 161 7.93 -3.78 9.77
N VAL A 162 7.13 -4.84 9.94
CA VAL A 162 6.99 -5.53 11.24
C VAL A 162 8.33 -6.12 11.71
N GLY A 163 9.17 -6.53 10.76
CA GLY A 163 10.42 -7.25 11.02
C GLY A 163 10.18 -8.75 11.20
N VAL A 164 11.21 -9.55 10.93
CA VAL A 164 11.21 -10.96 11.33
C VAL A 164 11.24 -10.95 12.86
N ARG A 165 10.17 -11.44 13.52
CA ARG A 165 10.25 -11.76 14.96
C ARG A 165 11.40 -12.76 15.11
N PRO A 166 12.41 -12.49 15.95
CA PRO A 166 13.35 -13.54 16.34
C PRO A 166 12.61 -14.69 17.03
#